data_AF-A0A821XLE5-F1
#
_entry.id   AF-A0A821XLE5-F1
#
_cell.length_a   1.000
_cell.length_b   1.000
_cell.length_c   1.000
_cell.angle_alpha   90.00
_cell.angle_beta   90.00
_cell.angle_gamma   90.00
#
_symmetry.space_group_name_H-M   'P 1'
#
loop_
_entity.id
_entity.type
_entity.pdbx_description
1 polymer ?
#
loop_
_entity_poly.entity_id
_entity_poly.type
_entity_poly.pdbx_seq_one_letter_code
_entity_poly.pdbx_strand_id
1 'polypeptide(L)'
;MTSQAFSQGIHLNEKSDFSLLRLYIEQEVSNANLQQLVETIQNSKDSEICFYPFIIPIRLDKCYQISDSFTEFIIHQQKRATVFAQQIIYKNVRNLCSHSNQIVIRFIYDKLPSRPEFRILSNASQADLLSRTHPIRLSGTVIASSAILPYIRGLKYVCHSLMCPLSNRKRQKFVLFDIENPHSCKVGETILCEGCDLFLDEDINKRWISEKLIIAVKIKEPETPILSSTYNLQLDTLLSNTHTIIIRDEYVSNIRLGGKYNFICYAIYDSHSNGIVFETLHCELIQPRRLSLPDSICHLHNNFARHHSFSFLNILSTLFCPHIRLAKYCIHVKMGLILSLVSSSIHILIVGNESRIADILCQTALKYARYGVIHRQQHPLTFASISKNKHRSFIVSAGSIVVGDGGITYLESIDSLNKSQIKELLSAFETKILSIEVNRSEETSKITYTVPFNSNIWAYHDSRLWLHGDRVAEPTNDLSPALTE
;
A
#
# COMPACT_ATOMS: atom_id res chain seq x y z
N MET A 1 22.03 30.25 -20.18
CA MET A 1 22.45 29.83 -21.54
C MET A 1 22.98 28.41 -21.38
N THR A 2 22.34 27.33 -21.81
CA THR A 2 21.58 27.07 -23.04
C THR A 2 20.39 26.16 -22.73
N SER A 3 19.19 26.66 -22.98
CA SER A 3 17.97 25.87 -23.20
C SER A 3 18.02 25.35 -24.64
N GLN A 4 18.25 24.05 -24.84
CA GLN A 4 17.98 23.33 -26.10
C GLN A 4 18.34 21.85 -25.90
N ALA A 5 17.50 20.97 -26.46
CA ALA A 5 17.45 19.50 -26.32
C ALA A 5 16.58 19.06 -25.13
N PHE A 6 15.37 18.50 -25.27
CA PHE A 6 14.75 17.74 -26.36
C PHE A 6 13.30 18.19 -26.54
N SER A 7 13.00 18.78 -27.70
CA SER A 7 11.65 18.97 -28.23
C SER A 7 11.65 18.45 -29.67
N GLN A 8 11.76 17.14 -29.83
CA GLN A 8 11.22 16.43 -30.98
C GLN A 8 9.89 15.88 -30.46
N GLY A 9 8.71 16.23 -30.93
CA GLY A 9 8.30 16.71 -32.23
C GLY A 9 7.00 15.98 -32.57
N ILE A 10 6.00 16.01 -31.66
CA ILE A 10 4.67 15.46 -31.93
C ILE A 10 3.79 16.64 -32.33
N HIS A 11 3.54 16.77 -33.63
CA HIS A 11 2.50 17.65 -34.15
C HIS A 11 1.14 17.07 -33.72
N LEU A 12 0.62 17.54 -32.58
CA LEU A 12 -0.70 17.21 -32.07
C LEU A 12 -1.74 18.16 -32.68
N ASN A 13 -2.82 17.60 -33.19
CA ASN A 13 -3.93 18.38 -33.75
C ASN A 13 -5.04 18.42 -32.69
N GLU A 14 -5.20 19.53 -31.97
CA GLU A 14 -6.14 19.64 -30.85
C GLU A 14 -7.57 19.22 -31.19
N LYS A 15 -7.97 19.41 -32.45
CA LYS A 15 -9.29 18.99 -32.94
C LYS A 15 -9.43 17.47 -33.08
N SER A 16 -8.37 16.75 -33.44
CA SER A 16 -8.42 15.29 -33.53
C SER A 16 -8.50 14.66 -32.16
N ASP A 17 -7.67 15.10 -31.21
CA ASP A 17 -7.59 14.50 -29.87
C ASP A 17 -8.90 14.72 -29.09
N PHE A 18 -9.50 15.91 -29.21
CA PHE A 18 -10.81 16.20 -28.65
C PHE A 18 -11.92 15.31 -29.24
N SER A 19 -11.87 15.06 -30.56
CA SER A 19 -12.88 14.24 -31.25
C SER A 19 -12.75 12.76 -30.90
N LEU A 20 -11.52 12.25 -30.80
CA LEU A 20 -11.24 10.86 -30.41
C LEU A 20 -11.61 10.60 -28.95
N LEU A 21 -11.30 11.55 -28.05
CA LEU A 21 -11.71 11.45 -26.65
C LEU A 21 -13.23 11.47 -26.50
N ARG A 22 -13.92 12.29 -27.29
CA ARG A 22 -15.38 12.32 -27.32
C ARG A 22 -15.96 10.98 -27.76
N LEU A 23 -15.44 10.42 -28.86
CA LEU A 23 -15.86 9.09 -29.34
C LEU A 23 -15.64 8.00 -28.29
N TYR A 24 -14.49 8.02 -27.61
CA TYR A 24 -14.20 7.07 -26.53
C TYR A 24 -15.20 7.21 -25.38
N ILE A 25 -15.47 8.44 -24.92
CA ILE A 25 -16.44 8.70 -23.85
C ILE A 25 -17.84 8.21 -24.27
N GLU A 26 -18.29 8.49 -25.49
CA GLU A 26 -19.59 8.06 -25.99
C GLU A 26 -19.73 6.51 -26.06
N GLN A 27 -18.62 5.78 -26.24
CA GLN A 27 -18.61 4.31 -26.27
C GLN A 27 -18.51 3.66 -24.88
N GLU A 28 -17.75 4.26 -23.97
CA GLU A 28 -17.36 3.64 -22.69
C GLU A 28 -18.15 4.15 -21.49
N VAL A 29 -18.59 5.40 -21.55
CA VAL A 29 -19.40 6.00 -20.49
C VAL A 29 -20.86 5.73 -20.83
N SER A 30 -21.48 4.86 -20.03
CA SER A 30 -22.90 4.57 -20.19
C SER A 30 -23.72 5.86 -20.01
N ASN A 31 -24.83 5.97 -20.74
CA ASN A 31 -25.80 7.04 -20.51
C ASN A 31 -26.30 7.06 -19.05
N ALA A 32 -26.26 5.91 -18.35
CA ALA A 32 -26.60 5.81 -16.93
C ALA A 32 -25.63 6.61 -16.03
N ASN A 33 -24.32 6.62 -16.32
CA ASN A 33 -23.36 7.43 -15.55
C ASN A 33 -23.63 8.93 -15.70
N LEU A 34 -23.99 9.37 -16.92
CA LEU A 34 -24.39 10.76 -17.19
C LEU A 34 -25.72 11.11 -16.52
N GLN A 35 -26.68 10.20 -16.51
CA GLN A 35 -27.95 10.38 -15.79
C GLN A 35 -27.72 10.49 -14.28
N GLN A 36 -26.87 9.64 -13.71
CA GLN A 36 -26.50 9.72 -12.29
C GLN A 36 -25.83 11.05 -11.94
N LEU A 37 -24.97 11.57 -12.83
CA LEU A 37 -24.38 12.91 -12.66
C LEU A 37 -25.47 13.99 -12.67
N VAL A 38 -26.41 13.92 -13.62
CA VAL A 38 -27.53 14.86 -13.72
C VAL A 38 -28.39 14.84 -12.46
N GLU A 39 -28.76 13.66 -11.97
CA GLU A 39 -29.53 13.47 -10.73
C GLU A 39 -28.78 14.04 -9.53
N THR A 40 -27.47 13.76 -9.42
CA THR A 40 -26.63 14.28 -8.34
C THR A 40 -26.60 15.81 -8.35
N ILE A 41 -26.42 16.43 -9.53
CA ILE A 41 -26.42 17.89 -9.64
C ILE A 41 -27.80 18.48 -9.31
N GLN A 42 -28.88 17.86 -9.76
CA GLN A 42 -30.24 18.33 -9.49
C GLN A 42 -30.60 18.26 -8.00
N ASN A 43 -30.27 17.15 -7.34
CA ASN A 43 -30.49 16.95 -5.91
C ASN A 43 -29.58 17.84 -5.06
N SER A 44 -28.43 18.27 -5.60
CA SER A 44 -27.46 19.10 -4.89
C SER A 44 -27.78 20.60 -4.86
N LYS A 45 -28.84 21.07 -5.55
CA LYS A 45 -29.14 22.51 -5.67
C LYS A 45 -29.40 23.21 -4.33
N ASP A 46 -29.79 22.46 -3.30
CA ASP A 46 -29.98 22.94 -1.93
C ASP A 46 -28.86 22.49 -0.95
N SER A 47 -27.81 21.84 -1.46
CA SER A 47 -26.77 21.19 -0.66
C SER A 47 -25.43 21.97 -0.59
N GLU A 48 -24.49 21.46 0.21
CA GLU A 48 -23.10 21.98 0.30
C GLU A 48 -22.20 21.58 -0.88
N ILE A 49 -22.66 20.68 -1.75
CA ILE A 49 -21.83 20.07 -2.78
C ILE A 49 -21.64 21.05 -3.95
N CYS A 50 -20.41 21.55 -4.10
CA CYS A 50 -20.02 22.46 -5.18
C CYS A 50 -19.28 21.79 -6.34
N PHE A 51 -18.87 20.54 -6.14
CA PHE A 51 -18.04 19.76 -7.05
C PHE A 51 -18.61 18.37 -7.27
N TYR A 52 -18.52 17.89 -8.50
CA TYR A 52 -19.18 16.69 -8.99
C TYR A 52 -18.15 15.73 -9.59
N PRO A 53 -17.71 14.71 -8.83
CA PRO A 53 -16.79 13.71 -9.33
C PRO A 53 -17.44 12.90 -10.45
N PHE A 54 -16.67 12.64 -11.50
CA PHE A 54 -17.08 11.84 -12.65
C PHE A 54 -15.96 10.90 -13.04
N ILE A 55 -16.24 9.61 -12.97
CA ILE A 55 -15.26 8.55 -13.21
C ILE A 55 -15.34 8.13 -14.68
N ILE A 56 -14.20 8.13 -15.35
CA ILE A 56 -14.05 7.60 -16.72
C ILE A 56 -13.12 6.38 -16.65
N PRO A 57 -13.64 5.16 -16.86
CA PRO A 57 -12.78 3.98 -16.94
C PRO A 57 -11.96 4.02 -18.23
N ILE A 58 -10.64 3.84 -18.10
CA ILE A 58 -9.70 3.79 -19.21
C ILE A 58 -9.26 2.35 -19.42
N ARG A 59 -9.62 1.81 -20.59
CA ARG A 59 -9.26 0.49 -21.08
C ARG A 59 -8.25 0.64 -22.21
N LEU A 60 -6.98 0.35 -21.92
CA LEU A 60 -5.90 0.66 -22.85
C LEU A 60 -5.97 -0.18 -24.14
N ASP A 61 -6.47 -1.41 -24.07
CA ASP A 61 -6.73 -2.25 -25.24
C ASP A 61 -7.68 -1.58 -26.25
N LYS A 62 -8.71 -0.91 -25.76
CA LYS A 62 -9.64 -0.13 -26.59
C LYS A 62 -9.03 1.19 -27.08
N CYS A 63 -8.23 1.87 -26.26
CA CYS A 63 -7.51 3.06 -26.71
C CYS A 63 -6.61 2.72 -27.91
N TYR A 64 -5.88 1.60 -27.85
CA TYR A 64 -5.03 1.13 -28.94
C TYR A 64 -5.83 0.78 -30.21
N GLN A 65 -7.07 0.27 -30.07
CA GLN A 65 -7.96 0.01 -31.22
C GLN A 65 -8.41 1.30 -31.92
N ILE A 66 -8.53 2.41 -31.18
CA ILE A 66 -8.89 3.72 -31.76
C ILE A 66 -7.69 4.32 -32.50
N SER A 67 -6.56 4.48 -31.81
CA SER A 67 -5.27 4.84 -32.39
C SER A 67 -4.15 4.83 -31.35
N ASP A 68 -2.92 4.58 -31.81
CA ASP A 68 -1.72 4.68 -30.97
C ASP A 68 -1.52 6.11 -30.43
N SER A 69 -1.74 7.13 -31.27
CA SER A 69 -1.61 8.54 -30.89
C SER A 69 -2.60 8.96 -29.80
N PHE A 70 -3.84 8.45 -29.85
CA PHE A 70 -4.83 8.69 -28.78
C PHE A 70 -4.41 8.04 -27.47
N THR A 71 -3.87 6.83 -27.54
CA THR A 71 -3.38 6.11 -26.36
C THR A 71 -2.24 6.85 -25.71
N GLU A 72 -1.28 7.33 -26.52
CA GLU A 72 -0.16 8.15 -26.05
C GLU A 72 -0.65 9.46 -25.42
N PHE A 73 -1.64 10.12 -26.02
CA PHE A 73 -2.27 11.33 -25.47
C PHE A 73 -2.89 11.08 -24.09
N ILE A 74 -3.67 10.00 -23.93
CA ILE A 74 -4.31 9.67 -22.64
C ILE A 74 -3.27 9.37 -21.56
N ILE A 75 -2.22 8.63 -21.89
CA ILE A 75 -1.20 8.17 -20.95
C ILE A 75 -0.21 9.29 -20.57
N HIS A 76 0.33 10.02 -21.54
CA HIS A 76 1.42 10.98 -21.32
C HIS A 76 0.93 12.43 -21.15
N GLN A 77 -0.31 12.74 -21.54
CA GLN A 77 -0.91 14.06 -21.41
C GLN A 77 -2.20 14.05 -20.59
N GLN A 78 -2.23 13.25 -19.53
CA GLN A 78 -3.42 13.07 -18.69
C GLN A 78 -4.04 14.41 -18.26
N LYS A 79 -3.24 15.41 -17.84
CA LYS A 79 -3.74 16.74 -17.48
C LYS A 79 -4.59 17.38 -18.58
N ARG A 80 -4.11 17.30 -19.82
CA ARG A 80 -4.78 17.88 -20.99
C ARG A 80 -6.00 17.05 -21.37
N ALA A 81 -5.90 15.72 -21.30
CA ALA A 81 -7.02 14.81 -21.50
C ALA A 81 -8.15 15.07 -20.49
N THR A 82 -7.83 15.34 -19.23
CA THR A 82 -8.80 15.66 -18.17
C THR A 82 -9.54 16.95 -18.48
N VAL A 83 -8.83 18.01 -18.89
CA VAL A 83 -9.47 19.29 -19.28
C VAL A 83 -10.41 19.08 -20.47
N PHE A 84 -10.01 18.29 -21.47
CA PHE A 84 -10.88 17.99 -22.62
C PHE A 84 -12.09 17.15 -22.21
N ALA A 85 -11.90 16.09 -21.42
CA ALA A 85 -13.00 15.28 -20.90
C ALA A 85 -13.98 16.15 -20.10
N GLN A 86 -13.47 17.03 -19.25
CA GLN A 86 -14.26 17.94 -18.43
C GLN A 86 -15.10 18.88 -19.30
N GLN A 87 -14.54 19.43 -20.38
CA GLN A 87 -15.29 20.24 -21.33
C GLN A 87 -16.36 19.44 -22.08
N ILE A 88 -16.07 18.19 -22.46
CA ILE A 88 -17.03 17.29 -23.12
C ILE A 88 -18.22 17.01 -22.19
N ILE A 89 -17.95 16.60 -20.94
CA ILE A 89 -19.02 16.34 -19.96
C ILE A 89 -19.78 17.63 -19.63
N TYR A 90 -19.09 18.75 -19.43
CA TYR A 90 -19.73 20.03 -19.14
C TYR A 90 -20.70 20.47 -20.25
N LYS A 91 -20.38 20.23 -21.53
CA LYS A 91 -21.31 20.52 -22.63
C LYS A 91 -22.64 19.77 -22.49
N ASN A 92 -22.63 18.56 -21.95
CA ASN A 92 -23.84 17.77 -21.72
C ASN A 92 -24.66 18.25 -20.51
N VAL A 93 -24.01 18.82 -19.48
CA VAL A 93 -24.67 19.26 -18.24
C VAL A 93 -24.67 20.78 -18.02
N ARG A 94 -24.37 21.56 -19.06
CA ARG A 94 -24.20 23.03 -19.01
C ARG A 94 -25.39 23.76 -18.41
N ASN A 95 -26.60 23.22 -18.56
CA ASN A 95 -27.81 23.83 -18.04
C ASN A 95 -27.91 23.72 -16.51
N LEU A 96 -27.17 22.78 -15.91
CA LEU A 96 -27.21 22.44 -14.48
C LEU A 96 -26.00 22.99 -13.71
N CYS A 97 -24.83 23.10 -14.34
CA CYS A 97 -23.61 23.65 -13.72
C CYS A 97 -23.32 25.09 -14.18
N SER A 98 -22.65 25.87 -13.34
CA SER A 98 -22.18 27.23 -13.66
C SER A 98 -20.85 27.22 -14.40
N HIS A 99 -19.96 26.27 -14.09
CA HIS A 99 -18.61 26.19 -14.63
C HIS A 99 -18.18 24.74 -14.89
N SER A 100 -17.31 24.53 -15.89
CA SER A 100 -16.71 23.21 -16.16
C SER A 100 -15.92 22.68 -14.97
N ASN A 101 -15.23 23.58 -14.25
CA ASN A 101 -14.43 23.36 -13.03
C ASN A 101 -15.21 22.76 -11.85
N GLN A 102 -16.54 22.72 -11.91
CA GLN A 102 -17.33 21.98 -10.94
C GLN A 102 -17.30 20.47 -11.21
N ILE A 103 -17.04 20.05 -12.44
CA ILE A 103 -16.94 18.64 -12.82
C ILE A 103 -15.50 18.18 -12.62
N VAL A 104 -15.31 17.12 -11.86
CA VAL A 104 -14.01 16.58 -11.50
C VAL A 104 -13.84 15.25 -12.18
N ILE A 105 -13.07 15.23 -13.27
CA ILE A 105 -12.81 14.01 -14.02
C ILE A 105 -11.75 13.18 -13.30
N ARG A 106 -12.02 11.88 -13.13
CA ARG A 106 -11.03 10.91 -12.67
C ARG A 106 -10.91 9.78 -13.69
N PHE A 107 -9.71 9.61 -14.24
CA PHE A 107 -9.40 8.46 -15.07
C PHE A 107 -9.01 7.26 -14.19
N ILE A 108 -9.68 6.13 -14.39
CA ILE A 108 -9.34 4.86 -13.72
C ILE A 108 -8.85 3.88 -14.77
N TYR A 109 -7.53 3.64 -14.78
CA TYR A 109 -6.90 2.69 -15.68
C TYR A 109 -7.16 1.26 -15.19
N ASP A 110 -7.61 0.38 -16.08
CA ASP A 110 -7.84 -1.02 -15.77
C ASP A 110 -6.52 -1.77 -15.54
N LYS A 111 -5.57 -1.66 -16.48
CA LYS A 111 -4.26 -2.27 -16.47
C LYS A 111 -3.29 -1.40 -17.25
N LEU A 112 -2.15 -1.08 -16.64
CA LEU A 112 -1.01 -0.52 -17.39
C LEU A 112 -0.30 -1.60 -18.21
N PRO A 113 0.32 -1.24 -19.36
CA PRO A 113 1.12 -2.17 -20.15
C PRO A 113 2.27 -2.73 -19.32
N SER A 114 2.63 -4.00 -19.53
CA SER A 114 3.72 -4.65 -18.77
C SER A 114 5.13 -4.21 -19.18
N ARG A 115 5.26 -3.10 -19.93
CA ARG A 115 6.53 -2.57 -20.41
C ARG A 115 7.35 -1.97 -19.25
N PRO A 116 8.70 -1.99 -19.33
CA PRO A 116 9.57 -1.50 -18.26
C PRO A 116 9.39 0.00 -17.98
N GLU A 117 8.97 0.78 -18.98
CA GLU A 117 8.68 2.21 -18.84
C GLU A 117 7.58 2.52 -17.81
N PHE A 118 6.63 1.60 -17.62
CA PHE A 118 5.56 1.70 -16.63
C PHE A 118 5.93 1.05 -15.29
N ARG A 119 7.19 0.67 -15.06
CA ARG A 119 7.66 0.08 -13.80
C ARG A 119 8.80 0.90 -13.21
N ILE A 120 8.92 0.90 -11.89
CA ILE A 120 10.14 1.37 -11.24
C ILE A 120 11.18 0.27 -11.34
N LEU A 121 12.32 0.60 -11.93
CA LEU A 121 13.53 -0.19 -11.84
C LEU A 121 14.24 0.24 -10.56
N SER A 122 14.80 -0.71 -9.82
CA SER A 122 15.55 -0.50 -8.56
C SER A 122 16.68 0.53 -8.66
N ASN A 123 17.07 0.90 -9.89
CA ASN A 123 18.21 1.76 -10.21
C ASN A 123 17.77 3.12 -10.79
N ALA A 124 16.46 3.40 -10.86
CA ALA A 124 15.96 4.61 -11.49
C ALA A 124 16.41 5.84 -10.70
N SER A 125 17.07 6.79 -11.37
CA SER A 125 17.49 8.03 -10.71
C SER A 125 16.28 8.91 -10.40
N GLN A 126 16.43 9.84 -9.46
CA GLN A 126 15.39 10.81 -9.14
C GLN A 126 15.02 11.67 -10.36
N ALA A 127 16.01 12.03 -11.18
CA ALA A 127 15.77 12.77 -12.41
C ALA A 127 14.94 11.96 -13.41
N ASP A 128 15.24 10.66 -13.56
CA ASP A 128 14.48 9.78 -14.46
C ASP A 128 13.03 9.66 -14.01
N LEU A 129 12.78 9.46 -12.72
CA LEU A 129 11.42 9.33 -12.19
C LEU A 129 10.60 10.61 -12.33
N LEU A 130 11.20 11.78 -12.09
CA LEU A 130 10.53 13.07 -12.25
C LEU A 130 10.35 13.47 -13.73
N SER A 131 11.17 12.94 -14.63
CA SER A 131 11.02 13.17 -16.07
C SER A 131 9.84 12.40 -16.68
N ARG A 132 9.33 11.37 -15.99
CA ARG A 132 8.20 10.57 -16.48
C ARG A 132 6.90 11.36 -16.35
N THR A 133 6.28 11.64 -17.48
CA THR A 133 4.97 12.30 -17.56
C THR A 133 3.80 11.33 -17.54
N HIS A 134 4.07 10.02 -17.52
CA HIS A 134 3.08 8.94 -17.54
C HIS A 134 3.00 8.21 -16.19
N PRO A 135 1.86 7.55 -15.90
CA PRO A 135 1.69 6.83 -14.65
C PRO A 135 2.59 5.59 -14.58
N ILE A 136 3.02 5.24 -13.39
CA ILE A 136 3.93 4.12 -13.11
C ILE A 136 3.20 3.10 -12.23
N ARG A 137 3.46 1.82 -12.49
CA ARG A 137 3.00 0.70 -11.68
C ARG A 137 4.03 0.35 -10.61
N LEU A 138 3.55 0.28 -9.38
CA LEU A 138 4.28 -0.15 -8.19
C LEU A 138 3.60 -1.34 -7.55
N SER A 139 4.38 -2.28 -7.01
CA SER A 139 3.86 -3.40 -6.24
C SER A 139 4.68 -3.55 -4.98
N GLY A 140 4.02 -3.58 -3.83
CA GLY A 140 4.74 -3.64 -2.56
C GLY A 140 3.86 -3.90 -1.35
N THR A 141 4.51 -4.01 -0.20
CA THR A 141 3.86 -4.20 1.10
C THR A 141 3.85 -2.89 1.86
N VAL A 142 2.71 -2.54 2.46
CA VAL A 142 2.59 -1.36 3.33
C VAL A 142 3.29 -1.62 4.64
N ILE A 143 4.36 -0.88 4.92
CA ILE A 143 5.19 -1.04 6.12
C ILE A 143 4.99 0.10 7.12
N ALA A 144 4.42 1.23 6.72
CA ALA A 144 4.01 2.27 7.65
C ALA A 144 2.84 3.08 7.08
N SER A 145 2.06 3.69 7.97
CA SER A 145 0.97 4.59 7.60
C SER A 145 0.86 5.75 8.59
N SER A 146 0.51 6.93 8.09
CA SER A 146 0.08 8.05 8.93
C SER A 146 -1.32 7.80 9.51
N ALA A 147 -1.75 8.66 10.43
CA ALA A 147 -3.18 8.87 10.64
C ALA A 147 -3.85 9.35 9.34
N ILE A 148 -5.16 9.13 9.21
CA ILE A 148 -5.96 9.74 8.14
C ILE A 148 -5.95 11.26 8.36
N LEU A 149 -5.57 12.01 7.33
CA LEU A 149 -5.45 13.46 7.38
C LEU A 149 -6.52 14.09 6.49
N PRO A 150 -7.24 15.12 6.95
CA PRO A 150 -8.07 15.93 6.07
C PRO A 150 -7.20 16.76 5.14
N TYR A 151 -7.67 16.99 3.91
CA TYR A 151 -7.07 17.93 2.98
C TYR A 151 -8.15 18.65 2.17
N ILE A 152 -7.85 19.88 1.75
CA ILE A 152 -8.74 20.65 0.87
C ILE A 152 -8.55 20.15 -0.54
N ARG A 153 -9.60 19.56 -1.13
CA ARG A 153 -9.63 19.07 -2.51
C ARG A 153 -10.13 20.13 -3.48
N GLY A 154 -10.99 21.03 -3.05
CA GLY A 154 -11.54 22.07 -3.91
C GLY A 154 -12.02 23.30 -3.14
N LEU A 155 -11.87 24.47 -3.77
CA LEU A 155 -12.26 25.77 -3.25
C LEU A 155 -13.20 26.48 -4.22
N LYS A 156 -14.20 27.15 -3.65
CA LYS A 156 -15.10 28.04 -4.36
C LYS A 156 -14.77 29.47 -3.97
N TYR A 157 -14.65 30.33 -4.97
CA TYR A 157 -14.41 31.75 -4.84
C TYR A 157 -15.56 32.53 -5.44
N VAL A 158 -15.96 33.64 -4.83
CA VAL A 158 -17.11 34.45 -5.24
C VAL A 158 -16.74 35.93 -5.29
N CYS A 159 -17.16 36.61 -6.36
CA CYS A 159 -17.09 38.06 -6.47
C CYS A 159 -18.35 38.69 -5.87
N HIS A 160 -18.18 39.45 -4.79
CA HIS A 160 -19.27 40.17 -4.14
C HIS A 160 -19.54 41.56 -4.76
N SER A 161 -18.74 42.00 -5.73
CA SER A 161 -18.91 43.31 -6.34
C SER A 161 -20.22 43.38 -7.14
N LEU A 162 -21.14 44.23 -6.68
CA LEU A 162 -22.40 44.51 -7.36
C LEU A 162 -22.18 45.13 -8.74
N MET A 163 -21.08 45.87 -8.91
CA MET A 163 -20.67 46.54 -10.15
C MET A 163 -19.94 45.60 -11.14
N CYS A 164 -19.76 44.32 -10.81
CA CYS A 164 -19.11 43.38 -11.72
C CYS A 164 -19.97 43.15 -12.98
N PRO A 165 -19.40 43.27 -14.21
CA PRO A 165 -20.16 43.11 -15.44
C PRO A 165 -20.59 41.65 -15.72
N LEU A 166 -20.04 40.69 -14.96
CA LEU A 166 -20.39 39.28 -15.09
C LEU A 166 -21.71 38.95 -14.39
N SER A 167 -22.45 37.97 -14.92
CA SER A 167 -23.64 37.43 -14.26
C SER A 167 -23.29 36.69 -12.97
N ASN A 168 -24.24 36.53 -12.05
CA ASN A 168 -24.02 35.86 -10.76
C ASN A 168 -23.38 34.46 -10.89
N ARG A 169 -23.69 33.71 -11.97
CA ARG A 169 -23.06 32.40 -12.25
C ARG A 169 -21.59 32.52 -12.66
N LYS A 170 -21.21 33.58 -13.36
CA LYS A 170 -19.85 33.86 -13.84
C LYS A 170 -18.99 34.64 -12.84
N ARG A 171 -19.62 35.19 -11.79
CA ARG A 171 -18.93 35.77 -10.62
C ARG A 171 -18.34 34.72 -9.68
N GLN A 172 -18.40 33.44 -10.04
CA GLN A 172 -17.91 32.33 -9.22
C GLN A 172 -16.74 31.64 -9.93
N LYS A 173 -15.72 31.27 -9.15
CA LYS A 173 -14.56 30.52 -9.64
C LYS A 173 -14.35 29.29 -8.78
N PHE A 174 -14.10 28.16 -9.43
CA PHE A 174 -13.89 26.87 -8.77
C PHE A 174 -12.46 26.41 -9.06
N VAL A 175 -11.73 26.10 -7.99
CA VAL A 175 -10.34 25.67 -8.01
C VAL A 175 -10.28 24.26 -7.43
N LEU A 176 -9.61 23.35 -8.13
CA LEU A 176 -9.43 21.95 -7.74
C LEU A 176 -7.97 21.65 -7.52
N PHE A 177 -7.68 21.06 -6.36
CA PHE A 177 -6.36 20.62 -5.93
C PHE A 177 -6.23 19.12 -6.17
N ASP A 178 -6.09 18.71 -7.43
CA ASP A 178 -5.93 17.32 -7.82
C ASP A 178 -4.50 17.03 -8.34
N ILE A 179 -4.13 15.75 -8.38
CA ILE A 179 -2.85 15.19 -8.88
C ILE A 179 -2.52 15.75 -10.27
N GLU A 180 -3.57 15.94 -11.07
CA GLU A 180 -3.48 16.39 -12.45
C GLU A 180 -3.35 17.91 -12.57
N ASN A 181 -3.56 18.68 -11.49
CA ASN A 181 -3.42 20.13 -11.45
C ASN A 181 -2.57 20.62 -10.25
N PRO A 182 -1.29 20.22 -10.15
CA PRO A 182 -0.43 20.61 -9.01
C PRO A 182 -0.09 22.12 -8.99
N HIS A 183 -0.39 22.85 -10.06
CA HIS A 183 -0.22 24.31 -10.16
C HIS A 183 -1.54 25.08 -10.02
N SER A 184 -2.65 24.41 -9.65
CA SER A 184 -3.86 25.13 -9.25
C SER A 184 -3.52 26.00 -8.04
N CYS A 185 -3.83 27.30 -8.13
CA CYS A 185 -3.53 28.34 -7.14
C CYS A 185 -3.37 27.80 -5.71
N LYS A 186 -2.24 28.03 -5.05
CA LYS A 186 -2.04 27.55 -3.67
C LYS A 186 -3.14 28.09 -2.75
N VAL A 187 -3.55 27.30 -1.76
CA VAL A 187 -4.51 27.75 -0.74
C VAL A 187 -4.01 29.06 -0.12
N GLY A 188 -4.83 30.12 -0.21
CA GLY A 188 -4.47 31.46 0.26
C GLY A 188 -3.85 32.39 -0.79
N GLU A 189 -3.69 31.95 -2.04
CA GLU A 189 -3.35 32.87 -3.14
C GLU A 189 -4.53 33.80 -3.45
N THR A 190 -4.21 35.05 -3.76
CA THR A 190 -5.18 36.06 -4.17
C THR A 190 -5.63 35.78 -5.60
N ILE A 191 -6.93 35.52 -5.77
CA ILE A 191 -7.52 35.23 -7.08
C ILE A 191 -8.34 36.44 -7.52
N LEU A 192 -8.09 36.91 -8.74
CA LEU A 192 -8.81 38.04 -9.33
C LEU A 192 -10.06 37.56 -10.09
N CYS A 193 -11.09 38.40 -10.08
CA CYS A 193 -12.29 38.23 -10.87
C CYS A 193 -12.03 38.60 -12.33
N GLU A 194 -12.34 37.70 -13.27
CA GLU A 194 -12.16 37.93 -14.72
C GLU A 194 -12.98 39.10 -15.29
N GLY A 195 -13.97 39.60 -14.54
CA GLY A 195 -14.87 40.64 -15.01
C GLY A 195 -14.55 42.05 -14.55
N CYS A 196 -14.08 42.19 -13.31
CA CYS A 196 -13.86 43.49 -12.68
C CYS A 196 -12.48 43.62 -12.01
N ASP A 197 -11.62 42.62 -12.15
CA ASP A 197 -10.26 42.57 -11.61
C ASP A 197 -10.16 42.79 -10.08
N LEU A 198 -11.28 42.70 -9.37
CA LEU A 198 -11.33 42.71 -7.91
C LEU A 198 -11.00 41.32 -7.36
N PHE A 199 -10.46 41.29 -6.14
CA PHE A 199 -10.21 40.04 -5.42
C PHE A 199 -11.51 39.27 -5.20
N LEU A 200 -11.44 37.96 -5.42
CA LEU A 200 -12.51 37.03 -5.08
C LEU A 200 -12.35 36.57 -3.64
N ASP A 201 -13.45 36.48 -2.93
CA ASP A 201 -13.48 35.94 -1.57
C ASP A 201 -13.72 34.44 -1.60
N GLU A 202 -13.03 33.71 -0.73
CA GLU A 202 -13.21 32.27 -0.58
C GLU A 202 -14.49 31.96 0.21
N ASP A 203 -15.34 31.08 -0.34
CA ASP A 203 -16.54 30.57 0.32
C ASP A 203 -16.15 29.39 1.24
N ILE A 204 -15.70 29.70 2.46
CA ILE A 204 -15.16 28.74 3.43
C ILE A 204 -16.16 27.62 3.76
N ASN A 205 -17.45 27.95 3.79
CA ASN A 205 -18.52 26.99 4.09
C ASN A 205 -18.77 25.99 2.95
N LYS A 206 -18.24 26.26 1.76
CA LYS A 206 -18.34 25.39 0.58
C LYS A 206 -16.98 24.77 0.21
N ARG A 207 -16.05 24.68 1.17
CA ARG A 207 -14.79 23.93 1.02
C ARG A 207 -15.07 22.46 0.80
N TRP A 208 -14.50 21.91 -0.27
CA TRP A 208 -14.51 20.46 -0.43
C TRP A 208 -13.32 19.85 0.30
N ILE A 209 -13.58 19.29 1.48
CA ILE A 209 -12.61 18.58 2.29
C ILE A 209 -12.71 17.08 1.98
N SER A 210 -11.57 16.43 1.82
CA SER A 210 -11.47 14.98 1.63
C SER A 210 -10.35 14.41 2.51
N GLU A 211 -10.17 13.09 2.44
CA GLU A 211 -9.22 12.34 3.25
C GLU A 211 -7.99 11.94 2.45
N LYS A 212 -6.82 12.04 3.07
CA LYS A 212 -5.57 11.49 2.54
C LYS A 212 -4.86 10.63 3.58
N LEU A 213 -4.12 9.65 3.08
CA LEU A 213 -3.29 8.76 3.87
C LEU A 213 -1.88 8.73 3.27
N ILE A 214 -0.86 8.92 4.11
CA ILE A 214 0.53 8.83 3.70
C ILE A 214 1.06 7.49 4.17
N ILE A 215 1.55 6.66 3.25
CA ILE A 215 2.09 5.34 3.56
C ILE A 215 3.54 5.22 3.11
N ALA A 216 4.28 4.35 3.80
CA ALA A 216 5.56 3.86 3.32
C ALA A 216 5.37 2.44 2.79
N VAL A 217 5.82 2.21 1.56
CA VAL A 217 5.70 0.93 0.87
C VAL A 217 7.07 0.40 0.55
N LYS A 218 7.33 -0.85 0.97
CA LYS A 218 8.50 -1.60 0.54
C LYS A 218 8.19 -2.27 -0.79
N ILE A 219 8.85 -1.85 -1.86
CA ILE A 219 8.65 -2.42 -3.20
C ILE A 219 9.19 -3.85 -3.22
N LYS A 220 8.43 -4.75 -3.85
CA LYS A 220 8.84 -6.13 -4.07
C LYS A 220 9.60 -6.22 -5.40
N GLU A 221 10.85 -6.68 -5.35
CA GLU A 221 11.58 -7.04 -6.57
C GLU A 221 10.98 -8.32 -7.19
N PRO A 222 10.93 -8.41 -8.54
CA PRO A 222 10.21 -9.46 -9.24
C PRO A 222 10.70 -10.89 -8.95
N GLU A 223 11.91 -11.07 -8.39
CA GLU A 223 12.57 -12.37 -8.23
C GLU A 223 12.53 -12.95 -6.81
N THR A 224 12.04 -12.20 -5.80
CA THR A 224 12.04 -12.66 -4.41
C THR A 224 10.63 -12.78 -3.83
N PRO A 225 10.00 -13.97 -3.82
CA PRO A 225 8.69 -14.17 -3.21
C PRO A 225 8.70 -14.02 -1.68
N ILE A 226 9.87 -14.15 -1.07
CA ILE A 226 10.13 -13.99 0.35
C ILE A 226 10.67 -12.58 0.56
N LEU A 227 10.05 -11.82 1.46
CA LEU A 227 10.72 -10.66 2.06
C LEU A 227 11.77 -11.22 3.02
N SER A 228 12.88 -11.64 2.45
CA SER A 228 14.00 -12.11 3.23
C SER A 228 14.63 -10.89 3.89
N SER A 229 14.68 -10.87 5.22
CA SER A 229 15.53 -9.94 5.97
C SER A 229 17.03 -10.28 5.82
N THR A 230 17.40 -11.06 4.80
CA THR A 230 18.79 -11.28 4.39
C THR A 230 19.48 -10.02 3.91
N TYR A 231 18.73 -9.00 3.49
CA TYR A 231 19.25 -7.64 3.53
C TYR A 231 19.11 -7.18 4.97
N ASN A 232 20.26 -7.06 5.66
CA ASN A 232 20.40 -6.40 6.96
C ASN A 232 19.26 -5.40 7.11
N LEU A 233 18.40 -5.51 8.11
CA LEU A 233 17.50 -4.41 8.41
C LEU A 233 18.24 -3.47 9.36
N GLN A 234 19.36 -2.92 8.89
CA GLN A 234 19.86 -1.66 9.41
C GLN A 234 18.87 -0.58 8.95
N LEU A 235 18.67 0.47 9.74
CA LEU A 235 17.85 1.62 9.33
C LEU A 235 18.23 2.13 7.92
N ASP A 236 19.49 1.96 7.52
CA ASP A 236 20.03 2.41 6.23
C ASP A 236 19.61 1.56 5.02
N THR A 237 19.30 0.27 5.21
CA THR A 237 18.85 -0.67 4.16
C THR A 237 17.34 -0.85 4.13
N LEU A 238 16.63 -0.36 5.16
CA LEU A 238 15.19 -0.09 5.10
C LEU A 238 14.87 1.05 4.11
N LEU A 239 15.82 1.94 3.87
CA LEU A 239 15.68 3.07 2.94
C LEU A 239 15.92 2.68 1.48
N SER A 240 16.68 1.61 1.21
CA SER A 240 16.80 1.07 -0.15
C SER A 240 15.50 0.34 -0.52
N ASN A 241 14.75 0.89 -1.50
CA ASN A 241 13.47 0.40 -2.04
C ASN A 241 12.21 0.62 -1.19
N THR A 242 12.24 1.53 -0.20
CA THR A 242 11.02 2.05 0.43
C THR A 242 10.63 3.37 -0.21
N HIS A 243 9.36 3.50 -0.58
CA HIS A 243 8.83 4.72 -1.17
C HIS A 243 7.62 5.22 -0.40
N THR A 244 7.54 6.54 -0.29
CA THR A 244 6.37 7.22 0.27
C THR A 244 5.30 7.30 -0.80
N ILE A 245 4.10 6.83 -0.48
CA ILE A 245 2.93 6.92 -1.37
C ILE A 245 1.82 7.71 -0.65
N ILE A 246 1.25 8.69 -1.35
CA ILE A 246 0.06 9.44 -0.93
C ILE A 246 -1.16 8.76 -1.57
N ILE A 247 -2.12 8.40 -0.74
CA ILE A 247 -3.42 7.86 -1.12
C ILE A 247 -4.49 8.90 -0.77
N ARG A 248 -5.48 9.08 -1.65
CA ARG A 248 -6.56 10.04 -1.47
C ARG A 248 -7.93 9.39 -1.64
N ASP A 249 -8.92 9.98 -0.99
CA ASP A 249 -10.35 9.74 -1.19
C ASP A 249 -10.75 8.27 -0.96
N GLU A 250 -11.48 7.65 -1.89
CA GLU A 250 -12.07 6.32 -1.77
C GLU A 250 -11.05 5.18 -1.53
N TYR A 251 -9.77 5.41 -1.81
CA TYR A 251 -8.74 4.40 -1.59
C TYR A 251 -8.20 4.38 -0.16
N VAL A 252 -8.45 5.42 0.65
CA VAL A 252 -7.93 5.51 2.03
C VAL A 252 -8.46 4.36 2.90
N SER A 253 -9.74 4.05 2.79
CA SER A 253 -10.40 3.00 3.59
C SER A 253 -9.94 1.58 3.27
N ASN A 254 -9.37 1.36 2.09
CA ASN A 254 -9.00 0.03 1.60
C ASN A 254 -7.58 -0.40 1.99
N ILE A 255 -6.82 0.48 2.66
CA ILE A 255 -5.40 0.31 2.90
C ILE A 255 -5.16 -0.17 4.32
N ARG A 256 -4.42 -1.28 4.45
CA ARG A 256 -4.05 -1.87 5.74
C ARG A 256 -2.54 -2.07 5.83
N LEU A 257 -2.01 -1.90 7.04
CA LEU A 257 -0.62 -2.27 7.35
C LEU A 257 -0.39 -3.76 7.08
N GLY A 258 0.76 -4.11 6.51
CA GLY A 258 1.06 -5.48 6.06
C GLY A 258 0.34 -5.92 4.78
N GLY A 259 -0.67 -5.16 4.33
CA GLY A 259 -1.35 -5.41 3.08
C GLY A 259 -0.43 -5.20 1.88
N LYS A 260 -0.68 -5.97 0.82
CA LYS A 260 0.09 -5.91 -0.42
C LYS A 260 -0.77 -5.37 -1.53
N TYR A 261 -0.25 -4.38 -2.24
CA TYR A 261 -1.05 -3.66 -3.21
C TYR A 261 -0.27 -3.45 -4.50
N ASN A 262 -1.01 -3.43 -5.59
CA ASN A 262 -0.60 -2.83 -6.85
C ASN A 262 -1.07 -1.37 -6.82
N PHE A 263 -0.14 -0.44 -6.97
CA PHE A 263 -0.43 0.97 -7.11
C PHE A 263 -0.15 1.39 -8.55
N ILE A 264 -1.01 2.26 -9.07
CA ILE A 264 -0.77 3.05 -10.27
C ILE A 264 -0.66 4.49 -9.80
N CYS A 265 0.48 5.12 -10.04
CA CYS A 265 0.82 6.40 -9.41
C CYS A 265 1.70 7.29 -10.30
N TYR A 266 1.71 8.59 -10.01
CA TYR A 266 2.66 9.55 -10.54
C TYR A 266 3.80 9.82 -9.56
N ALA A 267 5.01 10.01 -10.07
CA ALA A 267 6.12 10.52 -9.27
C ALA A 267 5.99 12.04 -9.14
N ILE A 268 6.06 12.55 -7.92
CA ILE A 268 5.98 13.98 -7.61
C ILE A 268 7.16 14.34 -6.71
N TYR A 269 7.71 15.53 -6.93
CA TYR A 269 8.70 16.10 -6.03
C TYR A 269 8.00 16.77 -4.85
N ASP A 270 8.27 16.30 -3.64
CA ASP A 270 7.82 16.96 -2.42
C ASP A 270 8.95 17.82 -1.84
N SER A 271 8.74 19.13 -1.83
CA SER A 271 9.68 20.09 -1.26
C SER A 271 9.88 19.92 0.24
N HIS A 272 8.90 19.39 0.97
CA HIS A 272 8.98 19.24 2.42
C HIS A 272 9.86 18.06 2.83
N SER A 273 9.73 16.93 2.15
CA SER A 273 10.59 15.75 2.35
C SER A 273 11.90 15.79 1.56
N ASN A 274 12.05 16.76 0.64
CA ASN A 274 13.21 16.89 -0.25
C ASN A 274 13.47 15.59 -1.02
N GLY A 275 12.41 15.01 -1.58
CA GLY A 275 12.45 13.69 -2.18
C GLY A 275 11.27 13.41 -3.12
N ILE A 276 11.28 12.23 -3.74
CA ILE A 276 10.17 11.75 -4.57
C ILE A 276 9.11 11.10 -3.68
N VAL A 277 7.88 11.53 -3.87
CA VAL A 277 6.69 10.89 -3.33
C VAL A 277 5.81 10.45 -4.48
N PHE A 278 5.15 9.30 -4.34
CA PHE A 278 4.23 8.81 -5.35
C PHE A 278 2.81 9.16 -4.97
N GLU A 279 2.04 9.65 -5.93
CA GLU A 279 0.63 9.96 -5.69
C GLU A 279 -0.26 8.99 -6.45
N THR A 280 -1.20 8.37 -5.74
CA THR A 280 -1.96 7.21 -6.21
C THR A 280 -3.15 7.63 -7.07
N LEU A 281 -3.23 7.08 -8.28
CA LEU A 281 -4.42 7.15 -9.15
C LEU A 281 -5.38 6.00 -8.88
N HIS A 282 -4.80 4.80 -8.74
CA HIS A 282 -5.53 3.56 -8.52
C HIS A 282 -4.71 2.62 -7.63
N CYS A 283 -5.41 1.89 -6.78
CA CYS A 283 -4.81 0.91 -5.88
C CYS A 283 -5.68 -0.35 -5.81
N GLU A 284 -5.04 -1.51 -5.89
CA GLU A 284 -5.68 -2.82 -5.84
C GLU A 284 -4.93 -3.74 -4.89
N LEU A 285 -5.66 -4.41 -3.98
CA LEU A 285 -5.09 -5.43 -3.10
C LEU A 285 -4.64 -6.65 -3.93
N ILE A 286 -3.39 -7.05 -3.78
CA ILE A 286 -2.83 -8.22 -4.45
C ILE A 286 -3.44 -9.49 -3.85
N GLN A 287 -4.37 -10.07 -4.59
CA GLN A 287 -4.97 -11.35 -4.23
C GLN A 287 -4.05 -12.53 -4.55
N PRO A 288 -4.21 -13.67 -3.83
CA PRO A 288 -3.62 -14.94 -4.22
C PRO A 288 -3.92 -15.26 -5.68
N ARG A 289 -2.89 -15.55 -6.48
CA ARG A 289 -3.15 -16.36 -7.67
C ARG A 289 -3.49 -17.77 -7.21
N ARG A 290 -4.71 -18.21 -7.47
CA ARG A 290 -5.07 -19.63 -7.40
C ARG A 290 -4.44 -20.29 -8.62
N LEU A 291 -3.44 -21.14 -8.40
CA LEU A 291 -2.90 -21.98 -9.45
C LEU A 291 -3.85 -23.16 -9.64
N SER A 292 -4.20 -23.46 -10.89
CA SER A 292 -4.85 -24.74 -11.22
C SER A 292 -3.83 -25.85 -11.05
N LEU A 293 -4.13 -26.80 -10.18
CA LEU A 293 -3.30 -28.00 -10.00
C LEU A 293 -3.47 -28.91 -11.23
N PRO A 294 -2.39 -29.46 -11.81
CA PRO A 294 -2.49 -30.48 -12.83
C PRO A 294 -3.27 -31.70 -12.35
N ASP A 295 -4.08 -32.30 -13.22
CA ASP A 295 -4.91 -33.48 -12.89
C ASP A 295 -4.10 -34.66 -12.35
N SER A 296 -2.86 -34.83 -12.83
CA SER A 296 -1.94 -35.86 -12.35
C SER A 296 -1.63 -35.75 -10.86
N ILE A 297 -1.49 -34.54 -10.32
CA ILE A 297 -1.26 -34.30 -8.89
C ILE A 297 -2.53 -34.62 -8.09
N CYS A 298 -3.70 -34.21 -8.61
CA CYS A 298 -4.98 -34.53 -8.01
C CYS A 298 -5.22 -36.05 -7.92
N HIS A 299 -4.88 -36.79 -8.99
CA HIS A 299 -4.95 -38.25 -9.00
C HIS A 299 -4.01 -38.89 -7.98
N LEU A 300 -2.76 -38.42 -7.89
CA LEU A 300 -1.80 -38.91 -6.89
C LEU A 300 -2.31 -38.65 -5.47
N HIS A 301 -2.76 -37.43 -5.17
CA HIS A 301 -3.33 -37.09 -3.87
C HIS A 301 -4.48 -38.04 -3.51
N ASN A 302 -5.43 -38.24 -4.43
CA ASN A 302 -6.59 -39.09 -4.19
C ASN A 302 -6.20 -40.56 -3.98
N ASN A 303 -5.22 -41.08 -4.72
CA ASN A 303 -4.78 -42.46 -4.56
C ASN A 303 -4.08 -42.70 -3.21
N PHE A 304 -3.21 -41.78 -2.77
CA PHE A 304 -2.52 -41.94 -1.49
C PHE A 304 -3.41 -41.61 -0.28
N ALA A 305 -4.30 -40.62 -0.41
CA ALA A 305 -5.20 -40.23 0.68
C ALA A 305 -6.28 -41.28 0.97
N ARG A 306 -6.63 -42.15 0.01
CA ARG A 306 -7.60 -43.25 0.20
C ARG A 306 -7.18 -44.27 1.25
N HIS A 307 -5.88 -44.49 1.42
CA HIS A 307 -5.36 -45.53 2.32
C HIS A 307 -5.06 -44.98 3.73
N HIS A 308 -4.59 -43.74 3.83
CA HIS A 308 -4.37 -43.05 5.12
C HIS A 308 -4.23 -41.54 4.89
N SER A 309 -4.88 -40.73 5.72
CA SER A 309 -4.97 -39.26 5.54
C SER A 309 -3.62 -38.54 5.52
N PHE A 310 -2.57 -39.14 6.09
CA PHE A 310 -1.22 -38.57 6.11
C PHE A 310 -0.24 -39.21 5.12
N SER A 311 -0.65 -40.21 4.33
CA SER A 311 0.26 -40.91 3.41
C SER A 311 0.87 -39.95 2.38
N PHE A 312 0.04 -39.08 1.80
CA PHE A 312 0.50 -38.09 0.84
C PHE A 312 1.46 -37.07 1.49
N LEU A 313 1.12 -36.60 2.69
CA LEU A 313 1.99 -35.70 3.47
C LEU A 313 3.34 -36.35 3.81
N ASN A 314 3.34 -37.65 4.12
CA ASN A 314 4.56 -38.40 4.42
C ASN A 314 5.48 -38.51 3.20
N ILE A 315 4.91 -38.74 2.02
CA ILE A 315 5.69 -38.71 0.78
C ILE A 315 6.28 -37.31 0.57
N LEU A 316 5.47 -36.25 0.70
CA LEU A 316 5.96 -34.88 0.56
C LEU A 316 7.06 -34.53 1.57
N SER A 317 6.95 -34.97 2.82
CA SER A 317 7.97 -34.70 3.85
C SER A 317 9.28 -35.46 3.59
N THR A 318 9.25 -36.63 2.93
CA THR A 318 10.47 -37.31 2.48
C THR A 318 11.15 -36.58 1.32
N LEU A 319 10.38 -35.98 0.41
CA LEU A 319 10.89 -35.21 -0.72
C LEU A 319 11.37 -33.81 -0.32
N PHE A 320 10.79 -33.24 0.74
CA PHE A 320 11.15 -31.93 1.26
C PHE A 320 12.52 -31.96 1.97
N CYS A 321 13.43 -31.06 1.58
CA CYS A 321 14.82 -30.98 2.08
C CYS A 321 15.56 -32.34 2.09
N PRO A 322 15.83 -32.94 0.93
CA PRO A 322 16.44 -34.28 0.84
C PRO A 322 17.90 -34.30 1.28
N HIS A 323 18.58 -33.14 1.25
CA HIS A 323 19.98 -32.96 1.65
C HIS A 323 20.20 -33.09 3.17
N ILE A 324 19.15 -32.94 3.98
CA ILE A 324 19.21 -33.16 5.43
C ILE A 324 19.03 -34.66 5.69
N ARG A 325 20.14 -35.41 5.67
CA ARG A 325 20.21 -36.88 5.80
C ARG A 325 19.62 -37.45 7.10
N LEU A 326 19.44 -36.62 8.14
CA LEU A 326 18.71 -36.95 9.37
C LEU A 326 17.17 -37.07 9.15
N ALA A 327 16.73 -37.18 7.90
CA ALA A 327 15.33 -37.13 7.45
C ALA A 327 14.35 -38.06 8.18
N LYS A 328 14.80 -39.17 8.78
CA LYS A 328 13.94 -40.01 9.61
C LYS A 328 13.55 -39.35 10.95
N TYR A 329 14.45 -38.59 11.58
CA TYR A 329 14.20 -37.97 12.89
C TYR A 329 13.43 -36.65 12.77
N CYS A 330 13.62 -35.92 11.67
CA CYS A 330 12.93 -34.64 11.43
C CYS A 330 11.62 -34.81 10.63
N ILE A 331 11.16 -36.03 10.35
CA ILE A 331 10.00 -36.26 9.47
C ILE A 331 8.74 -35.55 9.97
N HIS A 332 8.50 -35.57 11.28
CA HIS A 332 7.37 -34.89 11.90
C HIS A 332 7.49 -33.35 11.83
N VAL A 333 8.70 -32.82 11.99
CA VAL A 333 8.97 -31.38 11.83
C VAL A 333 8.71 -30.95 10.38
N LYS A 334 9.19 -31.73 9.42
CA LYS A 334 8.94 -31.50 7.99
C LYS A 334 7.45 -31.55 7.66
N MET A 335 6.73 -32.53 8.19
CA MET A 335 5.26 -32.62 8.06
C MET A 335 4.57 -31.39 8.63
N GLY A 336 4.93 -30.96 9.85
CA GLY A 336 4.39 -29.78 10.49
C GLY A 336 4.58 -28.52 9.64
N LEU A 337 5.80 -28.30 9.14
CA LEU A 337 6.12 -27.16 8.25
C LEU A 337 5.27 -27.19 6.97
N ILE A 338 5.12 -28.36 6.33
CA ILE A 338 4.27 -28.52 5.14
C ILE A 338 2.79 -28.24 5.46
N LEU A 339 2.29 -28.72 6.59
CA LEU A 339 0.91 -28.44 7.01
C LEU A 339 0.69 -26.95 7.27
N SER A 340 1.65 -26.27 7.91
CA SER A 340 1.59 -24.82 8.16
C SER A 340 1.71 -23.98 6.89
N LEU A 341 2.32 -24.50 5.82
CA LEU A 341 2.30 -23.84 4.51
C LEU A 341 0.90 -23.80 3.89
N VAL A 342 0.04 -24.76 4.23
CA VAL A 342 -1.32 -24.89 3.66
C VAL A 342 -2.39 -24.28 4.58
N SER A 343 -2.23 -24.42 5.89
CA SER A 343 -3.21 -23.96 6.87
C SER A 343 -2.77 -22.66 7.54
N SER A 344 -3.64 -21.64 7.56
CA SER A 344 -3.40 -20.33 8.19
C SER A 344 -3.57 -20.30 9.71
N SER A 345 -3.55 -21.47 10.38
CA SER A 345 -3.81 -21.58 11.82
C SER A 345 -2.79 -22.43 12.57
N ILE A 346 -1.71 -22.85 11.89
CA ILE A 346 -0.69 -23.72 12.47
C ILE A 346 0.57 -22.91 12.71
N HIS A 347 0.83 -22.61 13.99
CA HIS A 347 2.09 -22.04 14.47
C HIS A 347 3.05 -23.19 14.84
N ILE A 348 4.36 -23.00 14.64
CA ILE A 348 5.37 -24.03 14.86
C ILE A 348 6.48 -23.49 15.75
N LEU A 349 6.75 -24.22 16.83
CA LEU A 349 7.93 -24.03 17.66
C LEU A 349 8.80 -25.29 17.58
N ILE A 350 10.04 -25.13 17.12
CA ILE A 350 11.03 -26.22 17.08
C ILE A 350 11.93 -26.09 18.30
N VAL A 351 11.81 -27.01 19.25
CA VAL A 351 12.68 -27.04 20.44
C VAL A 351 13.78 -28.07 20.21
N GLY A 352 15.04 -27.67 20.34
CA GLY A 352 16.14 -28.62 20.25
C GLY A 352 17.53 -27.99 20.34
N ASN A 353 18.54 -28.85 20.36
CA ASN A 353 19.94 -28.45 20.50
C ASN A 353 20.60 -28.06 19.16
N GLU A 354 19.93 -28.28 18.02
CA GLU A 354 20.47 -28.09 16.67
C GLU A 354 19.77 -26.93 15.94
N SER A 355 19.96 -25.71 16.45
CA SER A 355 19.39 -24.48 15.90
C SER A 355 19.65 -24.31 14.40
N ARG A 356 20.84 -24.69 13.90
CA ARG A 356 21.19 -24.64 12.47
C ARG A 356 20.30 -25.52 11.59
N ILE A 357 19.92 -26.71 12.06
CA ILE A 357 19.07 -27.61 11.25
C ILE A 357 17.64 -27.07 11.23
N ALA A 358 17.14 -26.60 12.37
CA ALA A 358 15.83 -25.94 12.46
C ALA A 358 15.77 -24.72 11.51
N ASP A 359 16.82 -23.90 11.52
CA ASP A 359 16.91 -22.70 10.69
C ASP A 359 16.92 -23.03 9.19
N ILE A 360 17.75 -23.99 8.75
CA ILE A 360 17.77 -24.44 7.34
C ILE A 360 16.41 -25.00 6.92
N LEU A 361 15.75 -25.79 7.78
CA LEU A 361 14.42 -26.34 7.49
C LEU A 361 13.37 -25.24 7.33
N CYS A 362 13.30 -24.31 8.28
CA CYS A 362 12.36 -23.18 8.25
C CYS A 362 12.60 -22.28 7.03
N GLN A 363 13.84 -21.86 6.79
CA GLN A 363 14.16 -21.03 5.63
C GLN A 363 13.87 -21.72 4.30
N THR A 364 14.12 -23.03 4.21
CA THR A 364 13.81 -23.79 3.00
C THR A 364 12.31 -23.98 2.81
N ALA A 365 11.55 -24.24 3.89
CA ALA A 365 10.09 -24.30 3.85
C ALA A 365 9.50 -22.95 3.42
N LEU A 366 10.08 -21.84 3.91
CA LEU A 366 9.62 -20.49 3.61
C LEU A 366 9.70 -20.15 2.12
N LYS A 367 10.60 -20.78 1.35
CA LYS A 367 10.67 -20.63 -0.11
C LYS A 367 9.42 -21.12 -0.83
N TYR A 368 8.72 -22.08 -0.24
CA TYR A 368 7.44 -22.60 -0.74
C TYR A 368 6.25 -21.84 -0.17
N ALA A 369 6.46 -20.97 0.81
CA ALA A 369 5.40 -20.12 1.33
C ALA A 369 4.95 -19.18 0.22
N ARG A 370 3.63 -19.06 0.07
CA ARG A 370 3.03 -18.03 -0.78
C ARG A 370 3.51 -16.63 -0.38
N TYR A 371 3.80 -16.47 0.91
CA TYR A 371 4.45 -15.30 1.45
C TYR A 371 5.18 -15.65 2.74
N GLY A 372 6.41 -15.14 2.86
CA GLY A 372 7.24 -15.31 4.04
C GLY A 372 7.95 -14.01 4.43
N VAL A 373 8.03 -13.76 5.73
CA VAL A 373 8.88 -12.73 6.34
C VAL A 373 9.83 -13.44 7.30
N ILE A 374 11.12 -13.13 7.22
CA ILE A 374 12.09 -13.56 8.22
C ILE A 374 12.32 -12.38 9.16
N HIS A 375 12.16 -12.58 10.45
CA HIS A 375 12.54 -11.64 11.49
C HIS A 375 13.88 -12.09 12.06
N ARG A 376 14.85 -11.18 12.02
CA ARG A 376 16.18 -11.39 12.60
C ARG A 376 16.26 -10.69 13.95
N GLN A 377 17.03 -11.26 14.86
CA GLN A 377 17.23 -10.72 16.22
C GLN A 377 17.73 -9.27 16.25
N GLN A 378 18.46 -8.84 15.21
CA GLN A 378 18.96 -7.48 15.07
C GLN A 378 17.87 -6.45 14.71
N HIS A 379 16.65 -6.91 14.38
CA HIS A 379 15.57 -6.02 14.00
C HIS A 379 14.74 -5.58 15.20
N PRO A 380 14.66 -4.27 15.50
CA PRO A 380 13.99 -3.78 16.70
C PRO A 380 12.46 -3.91 16.66
N LEU A 381 11.86 -4.12 15.47
CA LEU A 381 10.41 -4.11 15.28
C LEU A 381 9.88 -5.51 14.96
N THR A 382 9.47 -6.24 16.00
CA THR A 382 8.79 -7.54 15.86
C THR A 382 7.28 -7.36 15.62
N PHE A 383 6.62 -6.48 16.38
CA PHE A 383 5.17 -6.26 16.34
C PHE A 383 4.80 -5.07 15.48
N ALA A 384 4.66 -3.89 16.06
CA ALA A 384 4.55 -2.61 15.38
C ALA A 384 4.94 -1.52 16.37
N SER A 385 5.33 -0.36 15.86
CA SER A 385 5.67 0.80 16.69
C SER A 385 4.95 2.02 16.19
N ILE A 386 4.74 2.97 17.09
CA ILE A 386 4.13 4.25 16.76
C ILE A 386 5.13 5.33 17.09
N SER A 387 5.47 6.14 16.09
CA SER A 387 6.37 7.28 16.22
C SER A 387 5.65 8.58 15.87
N LYS A 388 6.12 9.70 16.41
CA LYS A 388 5.65 11.03 15.99
C LYS A 388 6.52 11.49 14.82
N ASN A 389 5.90 11.90 13.73
CA ASN A 389 6.61 12.56 12.64
C ASN A 389 6.96 14.01 13.03
N LYS A 390 7.85 14.65 12.23
CA LYS A 390 8.21 16.08 12.33
C LYS A 390 6.98 17.01 12.35
N HIS A 391 5.87 16.59 11.74
CA HIS A 391 4.60 17.32 11.71
C HIS A 391 3.65 16.99 12.88
N ARG A 392 4.12 16.36 13.97
CA ARG A 392 3.32 15.91 15.12
C ARG A 392 2.21 14.90 14.80
N SER A 393 2.12 14.43 13.55
CA SER A 393 1.25 13.32 13.14
C SER A 393 1.87 11.99 13.56
N PHE A 394 1.05 11.07 14.06
CA PHE A 394 1.49 9.71 14.37
C PHE A 394 1.73 8.91 13.09
N ILE A 395 2.83 8.17 13.05
CA ILE A 395 3.16 7.15 12.05
C ILE A 395 3.13 5.81 12.76
N VAL A 396 2.32 4.89 12.26
CA VAL A 396 2.32 3.50 12.68
C VAL A 396 3.24 2.73 11.75
N SER A 397 4.30 2.14 12.27
CA SER A 397 5.26 1.30 11.54
C SER A 397 4.99 -0.17 11.85
N ALA A 398 4.77 -0.97 10.82
CA ALA A 398 4.59 -2.40 10.92
C ALA A 398 5.92 -3.09 11.21
N GLY A 399 5.96 -3.89 12.27
CA GLY A 399 7.03 -4.85 12.52
C GLY A 399 6.82 -6.14 11.73
N SER A 400 7.78 -7.06 11.86
CA SER A 400 7.85 -8.26 11.00
C SER A 400 6.59 -9.12 11.02
N ILE A 401 5.90 -9.23 12.16
CA ILE A 401 4.67 -10.00 12.29
C ILE A 401 3.52 -9.36 11.50
N VAL A 402 3.35 -8.04 11.64
CA VAL A 402 2.30 -7.30 10.92
C VAL A 402 2.58 -7.30 9.42
N VAL A 403 3.84 -7.11 9.02
CA VAL A 403 4.26 -7.23 7.63
C VAL A 403 3.95 -8.63 7.09
N GLY A 404 4.04 -9.67 7.92
CA GLY A 404 3.73 -11.07 7.63
C GLY A 404 2.24 -11.42 7.42
N ASP A 405 1.34 -10.44 7.42
CA ASP A 405 -0.12 -10.66 7.29
C ASP A 405 -0.49 -11.63 6.13
N GLY A 406 -1.30 -12.62 6.48
CA GLY A 406 -1.79 -13.66 5.56
C GLY A 406 -0.72 -14.62 5.01
N GLY A 407 0.47 -14.68 5.63
CA GLY A 407 1.55 -15.62 5.30
C GLY A 407 2.25 -16.17 6.53
N ILE A 408 3.55 -16.44 6.41
CA ILE A 408 4.39 -16.99 7.49
C ILE A 408 5.43 -15.95 7.94
N THR A 409 5.53 -15.75 9.25
CA THR A 409 6.60 -14.98 9.88
C THR A 409 7.51 -15.94 10.64
N TYR A 410 8.77 -16.03 10.23
CA TYR A 410 9.79 -16.83 10.89
C TYR A 410 10.61 -15.94 11.83
N LEU A 411 10.56 -16.20 13.15
CA LEU A 411 11.14 -15.38 14.21
C LEU A 411 12.56 -15.79 14.65
N GLU A 412 13.19 -16.74 13.96
CA GLU A 412 14.45 -17.36 14.39
C GLU A 412 14.32 -17.89 15.84
N SER A 413 15.18 -17.45 16.77
CA SER A 413 15.15 -17.89 18.18
C SER A 413 14.08 -17.15 18.96
N ILE A 414 13.11 -17.86 19.55
CA ILE A 414 12.11 -17.26 20.43
C ILE A 414 12.73 -16.62 21.68
N ASP A 415 13.92 -17.10 22.07
CA ASP A 415 14.72 -16.59 23.19
C ASP A 415 15.10 -15.12 23.09
N SER A 416 15.11 -14.54 21.88
CA SER A 416 15.39 -13.11 21.72
C SER A 416 14.20 -12.22 22.10
N LEU A 417 13.02 -12.78 22.34
CA LEU A 417 11.84 -12.02 22.73
C LEU A 417 11.78 -11.84 24.25
N ASN A 418 11.50 -10.62 24.66
CA ASN A 418 11.29 -10.29 26.07
C ASN A 418 9.98 -10.92 26.58
N LYS A 419 9.86 -11.11 27.89
CA LYS A 419 8.66 -11.69 28.53
C LYS A 419 7.37 -10.92 28.17
N SER A 420 7.42 -9.61 27.98
CA SER A 420 6.28 -8.80 27.54
C SER A 420 5.86 -9.13 26.11
N GLN A 421 6.82 -9.25 25.20
CA GLN A 421 6.61 -9.60 23.80
C GLN A 421 6.04 -11.01 23.64
N ILE A 422 6.51 -11.97 24.46
CA ILE A 422 5.94 -13.32 24.47
C ILE A 422 4.48 -13.29 24.93
N LYS A 423 4.15 -12.53 25.99
CA LYS A 423 2.76 -12.37 26.45
C LYS A 423 1.86 -11.75 25.38
N GLU A 424 2.35 -10.73 24.67
CA GLU A 424 1.64 -10.10 23.56
C GLU A 424 1.45 -11.06 22.38
N LEU A 425 2.43 -11.91 22.09
CA LEU A 425 2.30 -12.95 21.06
C LEU A 425 1.23 -13.99 21.43
N LEU A 426 1.23 -14.44 22.69
CA LEU A 426 0.24 -15.39 23.20
C LEU A 426 -1.18 -14.80 23.16
N SER A 427 -1.36 -13.55 23.58
CA SER A 427 -2.66 -12.88 23.46
C SER A 427 -3.09 -12.70 22.01
N ALA A 428 -2.16 -12.44 21.09
CA ALA A 428 -2.44 -12.35 19.66
C ALA A 428 -2.86 -13.70 19.05
N PHE A 429 -2.29 -14.82 19.52
CA PHE A 429 -2.71 -16.15 19.08
C PHE A 429 -4.17 -16.46 19.44
N GLU A 430 -4.60 -16.05 20.63
CA GLU A 430 -5.96 -16.25 21.15
C GLU A 430 -6.97 -15.30 20.50
N THR A 431 -6.66 -14.00 20.52
CA THR A 431 -7.60 -12.95 20.08
C THR A 431 -7.60 -12.70 18.58
N LYS A 432 -6.56 -13.17 17.87
CA LYS A 432 -6.28 -12.81 16.47
C LYS A 432 -6.16 -11.30 16.24
N ILE A 433 -5.81 -10.54 17.28
CA ILE A 433 -5.64 -9.10 17.25
C ILE A 433 -4.32 -8.73 17.93
N LEU A 434 -3.56 -7.85 17.30
CA LEU A 434 -2.40 -7.19 17.89
C LEU A 434 -2.80 -5.78 18.35
N SER A 435 -2.63 -5.52 19.64
CA SER A 435 -2.96 -4.23 20.26
C SER A 435 -1.68 -3.45 20.52
N ILE A 436 -1.50 -2.35 19.82
CA ILE A 436 -0.32 -1.49 19.93
C ILE A 436 -0.69 -0.30 20.80
N GLU A 437 -0.11 -0.22 22.00
CA GLU A 437 -0.34 0.89 22.92
C GLU A 437 0.54 2.09 22.58
N VAL A 438 -0.07 3.27 22.46
CA VAL A 438 0.61 4.55 22.32
C VAL A 438 0.66 5.25 23.68
N ASN A 439 1.88 5.47 24.18
CA ASN A 439 2.10 6.44 25.24
C ASN A 439 2.17 7.84 24.61
N ARG A 440 1.13 8.65 24.77
CA ARG A 440 1.26 10.09 24.53
C ARG A 440 2.20 10.63 25.60
N SER A 441 3.37 11.10 25.18
CA SER A 441 4.39 11.66 26.07
C SER A 441 3.93 12.83 26.97
N GLU A 442 2.68 13.31 26.82
CA GLU A 442 2.15 14.49 27.52
C GLU A 442 0.65 14.38 27.93
N GLU A 443 -0.03 13.24 27.70
CA GLU A 443 -1.44 13.07 28.10
C GLU A 443 -1.67 11.68 28.68
N THR A 444 -2.45 11.59 29.77
CA THR A 444 -2.79 10.36 30.51
C THR A 444 -3.65 9.36 29.73
N SER A 445 -4.01 9.66 28.48
CA SER A 445 -4.80 8.77 27.62
C SER A 445 -3.89 7.92 26.72
N LYS A 446 -3.90 6.61 26.97
CA LYS A 446 -3.33 5.61 26.06
C LYS A 446 -4.24 5.46 24.85
N ILE A 447 -3.70 5.62 23.65
CA ILE A 447 -4.41 5.26 22.42
C ILE A 447 -3.96 3.86 22.04
N THR A 448 -4.91 2.93 21.91
CA THR A 448 -4.62 1.57 21.45
C THR A 448 -4.98 1.47 19.98
N TYR A 449 -3.99 1.13 19.15
CA TYR A 449 -4.19 0.84 17.72
C TYR A 449 -4.21 -0.67 17.53
N THR A 450 -5.29 -1.20 16.94
CA THR A 450 -5.44 -2.65 16.75
C THR A 450 -5.22 -3.05 15.31
N VAL A 451 -4.48 -4.15 15.11
CA VAL A 451 -4.17 -4.73 13.79
C VAL A 451 -4.60 -6.20 13.80
N PRO A 452 -5.29 -6.69 12.76
CA PRO A 452 -5.63 -8.11 12.68
C PRO A 452 -4.37 -8.98 12.55
N PHE A 453 -4.35 -10.09 13.27
CA PHE A 453 -3.25 -11.05 13.26
C PHE A 453 -3.64 -12.30 12.46
N ASN A 454 -3.16 -12.37 11.20
CA ASN A 454 -3.43 -13.50 10.30
C ASN A 454 -2.15 -14.23 9.83
N SER A 455 -1.02 -14.03 10.49
CA SER A 455 0.25 -14.67 10.13
C SER A 455 0.48 -15.96 10.91
N ASN A 456 0.94 -17.02 10.24
CA ASN A 456 1.52 -18.17 10.91
C ASN A 456 2.90 -17.80 11.45
N ILE A 457 3.23 -18.31 12.63
CA ILE A 457 4.51 -18.01 13.29
C ILE A 457 5.33 -19.28 13.35
N TRP A 458 6.56 -19.19 12.85
CA TRP A 458 7.57 -20.22 13.03
C TRP A 458 8.67 -19.66 13.92
N ALA A 459 9.12 -20.43 14.90
CA ALA A 459 10.25 -20.09 15.74
C ALA A 459 11.01 -21.36 16.14
N TYR A 460 12.24 -21.19 16.60
CA TYR A 460 13.00 -22.23 17.28
C TYR A 460 13.41 -21.80 18.68
N HIS A 461 13.71 -22.76 19.55
CA HIS A 461 14.19 -22.55 20.91
C HIS A 461 15.41 -23.43 21.14
N ASP A 462 16.52 -22.87 21.64
CA ASP A 462 17.71 -23.66 21.97
C ASP A 462 17.61 -24.23 23.39
N SER A 463 17.40 -25.55 23.48
CA SER A 463 17.27 -26.24 24.76
C SER A 463 18.54 -26.23 25.62
N ARG A 464 19.72 -25.86 25.08
CA ARG A 464 20.95 -25.70 25.86
C ARG A 464 20.88 -24.53 26.84
N LEU A 465 20.05 -23.52 26.55
CA LEU A 465 19.88 -22.36 27.41
C LEU A 465 19.17 -22.71 28.73
N TRP A 466 18.42 -23.81 28.78
CA TRP A 466 17.78 -24.29 30.01
C TRP A 466 18.77 -24.96 30.97
N LEU A 467 19.78 -25.67 30.45
CA LEU A 467 20.75 -26.40 31.26
C LEU A 467 21.70 -25.50 32.05
N HIS A 468 21.77 -24.21 31.71
CA HIS A 468 22.59 -23.21 32.40
C HIS A 468 21.79 -22.24 33.29
N GLY A 469 20.45 -22.31 33.30
CA GLY A 469 19.58 -21.39 34.04
C GLY A 469 19.35 -21.72 35.52
N ASP A 470 19.59 -22.97 35.95
CA ASP A 470 19.25 -23.47 37.30
C ASP A 470 20.46 -23.79 38.19
N ARG A 471 21.68 -23.34 37.85
CA ARG A 471 22.83 -23.40 38.77
C ARG A 471 22.99 -22.09 39.56
N VAL A 472 21.98 -21.74 40.35
CA VAL A 472 22.14 -20.83 41.50
C VAL A 472 21.44 -21.45 42.70
N ALA A 473 22.27 -22.05 43.56
CA ALA A 473 22.10 -22.37 44.98
C ALA A 473 22.62 -23.80 45.25
N GLU A 474 23.95 -23.97 45.22
CA GLU A 474 24.53 -24.98 46.10
C GLU A 474 24.38 -24.46 47.54
N PRO A 475 23.79 -25.23 48.47
CA PRO A 475 23.77 -24.84 49.87
C PRO A 475 25.21 -24.91 50.39
N THR A 476 25.69 -23.79 50.91
CA THR A 476 26.94 -23.70 51.64
C THR A 476 26.89 -24.66 52.83
N ASN A 477 27.79 -25.64 52.84
CA ASN A 477 28.08 -26.48 54.00
C ASN A 477 28.65 -25.60 55.13
N ASP A 478 27.78 -25.05 55.96
CA ASP A 478 28.14 -24.57 57.30
C ASP A 478 27.82 -25.69 58.30
N LEU A 479 28.77 -26.59 58.49
CA LEU A 479 28.89 -27.36 59.71
C LEU A 479 30.24 -27.01 60.34
N SER A 480 30.21 -26.02 61.22
CA SER A 480 31.27 -25.79 62.19
C SER A 480 31.22 -26.88 63.29
N PRO A 481 32.37 -27.21 63.90
CA PRO A 481 32.52 -28.37 64.76
C PRO A 481 32.34 -28.05 66.25
N ALA A 482 32.23 -29.15 67.02
CA ALA A 482 32.52 -29.31 68.45
C ALA A 482 31.36 -29.17 69.45
N LEU A 483 31.09 -30.29 70.15
CA LEU A 483 31.32 -30.55 71.59
C LEU A 483 30.55 -31.87 71.93
N THR A 484 31.19 -33.01 72.21
CA THR A 484 31.56 -33.52 73.58
C THR A 484 30.47 -33.21 74.60
N GLU A 485 29.73 -34.16 75.19
CA GLU A 485 30.05 -35.48 75.79
C GLU A 485 28.95 -36.52 75.53
#